data_AF-A0A4V1UEE9-F1
#
_entry.id   AF-A0A4V1UEE9-F1
#
_cell.length_a   1.000
_cell.length_b   1.000
_cell.length_c   1.000
_cell.angle_alpha   90.00
_cell.angle_beta   90.00
_cell.angle_gamma   90.00
#
_symmetry.space_group_name_H-M   'P 1'
#
loop_
_entity.id
_entity.type
_entity.pdbx_description
1 polymer ?
#
loop_
_entity_poly.entity_id
_entity_poly.type
_entity_poly.pdbx_seq_one_letter_code
_entity_poly.pdbx_strand_id
1 'polypeptide(L)'
;GVDIADFNNDNLPDILTLDMLPEENRRQKLLQLQENYESFQLMQNQDLHKQYMRNMLQLNNGDGSFSEIGQLAGISNTDWSWCPLIADFDNDGLKDIFITTGYLRDYTNKDFLRYWGDYKIKKAMDREPMLMMDLVRAMPVTPFKNYIYKNNGDLSFSNKQQEWGFTDTRMSNAAVYADLDNDGDLDLVISNINEEAFIYRNNASRKPGSNYLSIDLAGKNNTAATGAKVNLYSKGINQYQELNQNRGYLSAVSTSLHFGTGAAAVIDSVVITWPDNKRQVIQQVNANQRLKISYEPAGKNIVQSPSFIVNNNNSISIPASAKTVFEKSGGPIVYKHNDLSENDFKRQPLMLFMYSKTGPVIAKGDIDNDGLDDFYLSGDMKTGGYV
;
A
#
# COMPACT_ATOMS: atom_id res chain seq x y z
N GLY A 1 -8.16 4.49 -3.21
CA GLY A 1 -8.73 3.44 -2.34
C GLY A 1 -7.67 2.92 -1.41
N VAL A 2 -8.00 1.93 -0.58
CA VAL A 2 -7.08 1.36 0.41
C VAL A 2 -7.26 -0.16 0.51
N ASP A 3 -6.16 -0.87 0.70
CA ASP A 3 -6.17 -2.29 1.07
C ASP A 3 -5.11 -2.58 2.14
N ILE A 4 -5.35 -3.62 2.95
CA ILE A 4 -4.50 -4.01 4.07
C ILE A 4 -4.24 -5.52 4.00
N ALA A 5 -2.98 -5.91 3.88
CA ALA A 5 -2.57 -7.30 3.85
C ALA A 5 -1.11 -7.44 4.28
N ASP A 6 -0.76 -8.60 4.84
CA ASP A 6 0.64 -9.00 5.07
C ASP A 6 1.22 -9.46 3.72
N PHE A 7 1.86 -8.58 2.95
CA PHE A 7 2.30 -8.94 1.59
C PHE A 7 3.65 -9.67 1.57
N ASN A 8 4.46 -9.53 2.63
CA ASN A 8 5.80 -10.08 2.74
C ASN A 8 5.88 -11.34 3.63
N ASN A 9 4.74 -11.80 4.16
CA ASN A 9 4.57 -13.00 4.97
C ASN A 9 5.28 -12.96 6.33
N ASP A 10 5.36 -11.78 6.96
CA ASP A 10 5.96 -11.59 8.30
C ASP A 10 4.95 -11.54 9.47
N ASN A 11 3.65 -11.70 9.17
CA ASN A 11 2.49 -11.54 10.07
C ASN A 11 2.15 -10.10 10.48
N LEU A 12 2.74 -9.10 9.84
CA LEU A 12 2.48 -7.69 10.11
C LEU A 12 1.73 -7.12 8.91
N PRO A 13 0.42 -6.84 9.04
CA PRO A 13 -0.33 -6.28 7.92
C PRO A 13 0.20 -4.91 7.53
N ASP A 14 0.42 -4.74 6.23
CA ASP A 14 0.87 -3.52 5.57
C ASP A 14 -0.30 -2.77 4.97
N ILE A 15 -0.11 -1.49 4.65
CA ILE A 15 -1.17 -0.62 4.14
C ILE A 15 -0.79 -0.09 2.77
N LEU A 16 -1.62 -0.36 1.77
CA LEU A 16 -1.52 0.25 0.44
C LEU A 16 -2.59 1.32 0.27
N THR A 17 -2.17 2.56 0.03
CA THR A 17 -3.05 3.66 -0.38
C THR A 17 -2.71 4.11 -1.79
N LEU A 18 -3.74 4.45 -2.56
CA LEU A 18 -3.58 4.87 -3.96
C LEU A 18 -3.82 6.37 -4.15
N ASP A 19 -3.12 6.94 -5.14
CA ASP A 19 -3.25 8.33 -5.58
C ASP A 19 -3.00 8.43 -7.10
N MET A 20 -2.82 9.64 -7.62
CA MET A 20 -3.06 9.96 -9.04
C MET A 20 -1.78 10.21 -9.85
N LEU A 21 -0.64 9.62 -9.48
CA LEU A 21 0.64 9.87 -10.17
C LEU A 21 0.79 9.06 -11.46
N PRO A 22 0.87 9.69 -12.64
CA PRO A 22 1.13 8.97 -13.88
C PRO A 22 2.54 8.37 -13.94
N GLU A 23 2.69 7.24 -14.63
CA GLU A 23 4.01 6.64 -14.91
C GLU A 23 4.82 7.51 -15.89
N GLU A 24 4.20 7.92 -17.00
CA GLU A 24 4.90 8.62 -18.07
C GLU A 24 5.16 10.11 -17.78
N ASN A 25 6.39 10.58 -18.09
CA ASN A 25 6.79 11.97 -17.90
C ASN A 25 5.90 12.99 -18.64
N ARG A 26 5.44 12.65 -19.85
CA ARG A 26 4.56 13.52 -20.62
C ARG A 26 3.24 13.75 -19.86
N ARG A 27 2.64 12.67 -19.35
CA ARG A 27 1.36 12.75 -18.66
C ARG A 27 1.48 13.42 -17.29
N GLN A 28 2.57 13.17 -16.58
CA GLN A 28 2.91 13.94 -15.38
C GLN A 28 2.93 15.44 -15.69
N LYS A 29 3.63 15.89 -16.74
CA LYS A 29 3.67 17.31 -17.11
C LYS A 29 2.29 17.88 -17.49
N LEU A 30 1.44 17.07 -18.14
CA LEU A 30 0.09 17.46 -18.56
C LEU A 30 -0.89 17.61 -17.39
N LEU A 31 -0.79 16.74 -16.38
CA LEU A 31 -1.75 16.66 -15.26
C LEU A 31 -1.23 17.22 -13.94
N GLN A 32 0.07 17.51 -13.85
CA GLN A 32 0.71 18.01 -12.63
C GLN A 32 -0.01 19.26 -12.12
N LEU A 33 -0.54 19.12 -10.91
CA LEU A 33 -1.08 20.22 -10.13
C LEU A 33 0.05 21.18 -9.72
N GLN A 34 -0.29 22.44 -9.45
CA GLN A 34 0.68 23.40 -8.96
C GLN A 34 1.10 23.02 -7.53
N GLU A 35 2.22 22.33 -7.40
CA GLU A 35 2.88 22.11 -6.11
C GLU A 35 3.63 23.39 -5.72
N ASN A 36 3.12 24.07 -4.70
CA ASN A 36 3.74 25.26 -4.14
C ASN A 36 4.41 24.90 -2.81
N TYR A 37 5.73 25.10 -2.74
CA TYR A 37 6.51 24.81 -1.54
C TYR A 37 5.98 25.51 -0.28
N GLU A 38 5.50 26.74 -0.40
CA GLU A 38 4.98 27.51 0.75
C GLU A 38 3.63 26.98 1.21
N SER A 39 2.77 26.57 0.27
CA SER A 39 1.53 25.86 0.61
C SER A 39 1.83 24.53 1.29
N PHE A 40 2.82 23.78 0.80
CA PHE A 40 3.28 22.53 1.41
C PHE A 40 3.87 22.73 2.81
N GLN A 41 4.68 23.77 3.00
CA GLN A 41 5.24 24.14 4.30
C GLN A 41 4.15 24.61 5.27
N LEU A 42 3.19 25.40 4.80
CA LEU A 42 2.05 25.84 5.59
C LEU A 42 1.23 24.64 6.08
N MET A 43 0.94 23.66 5.22
CA MET A 43 0.24 22.43 5.62
C MET A 43 0.99 21.70 6.76
N GLN A 44 2.30 21.53 6.64
CA GLN A 44 3.11 20.92 7.70
C GLN A 44 3.12 21.73 9.00
N ASN A 45 3.18 23.06 8.91
CA ASN A 45 3.10 23.95 10.07
C ASN A 45 1.72 23.96 10.74
N GLN A 46 0.70 23.37 10.11
CA GLN A 46 -0.64 23.15 10.66
C GLN A 46 -0.82 21.70 11.11
N ASP A 47 0.29 20.99 11.38
CA ASP A 47 0.31 19.60 11.83
C ASP A 47 -0.32 18.60 10.83
N LEU A 48 -0.43 18.98 9.55
CA LEU A 48 -0.79 18.04 8.49
C LEU A 48 0.45 17.26 8.04
N HIS A 49 0.29 15.96 7.83
CA HIS A 49 1.38 15.12 7.35
C HIS A 49 1.80 15.49 5.92
N LYS A 50 3.04 15.15 5.55
CA LYS A 50 3.54 15.25 4.17
C LYS A 50 2.66 14.40 3.24
N GLN A 51 1.95 15.07 2.34
CA GLN A 51 1.13 14.44 1.30
C GLN A 51 1.84 14.60 -0.03
N TYR A 52 1.98 13.49 -0.75
CA TYR A 52 2.54 13.45 -2.09
C TYR A 52 1.54 12.73 -2.97
N MET A 53 1.27 13.27 -4.15
CA MET A 53 0.40 12.64 -5.13
C MET A 53 1.12 11.43 -5.72
N ARG A 54 1.03 10.26 -5.05
CA ARG A 54 1.54 8.94 -5.46
C ARG A 54 0.93 7.83 -4.62
N ASN A 55 0.96 6.58 -5.11
CA ASN A 55 0.63 5.45 -4.27
C ASN A 55 1.68 5.28 -3.17
N MET A 56 1.23 4.87 -1.99
CA MET A 56 2.10 4.63 -0.84
C MET A 56 1.88 3.21 -0.32
N LEU A 57 2.98 2.47 -0.19
CA LEU A 57 3.00 1.18 0.50
C LEU A 57 3.69 1.38 1.85
N GLN A 58 2.91 1.28 2.92
CA GLN A 58 3.38 1.43 4.29
C GLN A 58 3.73 0.05 4.84
N LEU A 59 5.03 -0.25 4.89
CA LEU A 59 5.58 -1.46 5.49
C LEU A 59 5.49 -1.37 7.00
N ASN A 60 4.92 -2.36 7.65
CA ASN A 60 4.76 -2.40 9.10
C ASN A 60 6.06 -2.85 9.79
N ASN A 61 6.63 -1.99 10.64
CA ASN A 61 7.91 -2.27 11.30
C ASN A 61 7.78 -3.14 12.57
N GLY A 62 6.54 -3.48 12.97
CA GLY A 62 6.27 -4.31 14.15
C GLY A 62 6.41 -3.61 15.51
N ASP A 63 6.81 -2.34 15.53
CA ASP A 63 6.97 -1.51 16.72
C ASP A 63 5.90 -0.39 16.82
N GLY A 64 4.87 -0.46 15.98
CA GLY A 64 3.83 0.55 15.85
C GLY A 64 4.16 1.69 14.88
N SER A 65 5.34 1.65 14.24
CA SER A 65 5.70 2.55 13.14
C SER A 65 5.54 1.88 11.76
N PHE A 66 5.52 2.70 10.72
CA PHE A 66 5.50 2.27 9.32
C PHE A 66 6.58 2.95 8.50
N SER A 67 7.10 2.25 7.50
CA SER A 67 8.02 2.76 6.50
C SER A 67 7.32 2.87 5.14
N GLU A 68 7.29 4.07 4.56
CA GLU A 68 6.76 4.25 3.22
C GLU A 68 7.77 3.78 2.18
N ILE A 69 7.43 2.72 1.42
CA ILE A 69 8.30 2.05 0.46
C ILE A 69 7.74 2.01 -0.96
N GLY A 70 6.67 2.73 -1.30
CA GLY A 70 5.98 2.59 -2.59
C GLY A 70 6.87 2.84 -3.82
N GLN A 71 7.82 3.76 -3.72
CA GLN A 71 8.83 3.97 -4.77
C GLN A 71 9.88 2.85 -4.81
N LEU A 72 10.36 2.41 -3.65
CA LEU A 72 11.33 1.31 -3.53
C LEU A 72 10.73 -0.01 -4.05
N ALA A 73 9.45 -0.22 -3.77
CA ALA A 73 8.67 -1.37 -4.19
C ALA A 73 8.30 -1.33 -5.69
N GLY A 74 8.41 -0.17 -6.34
CA GLY A 74 8.14 -0.01 -7.78
C GLY A 74 6.67 0.18 -8.16
N ILE A 75 5.80 0.55 -7.21
CA ILE A 75 4.34 0.64 -7.42
C ILE A 75 3.76 2.05 -7.23
N SER A 76 4.61 3.07 -7.07
CA SER A 76 4.18 4.43 -6.73
C SER A 76 3.41 5.17 -7.82
N ASN A 77 3.51 4.73 -9.08
CA ASN A 77 3.03 5.46 -10.25
C ASN A 77 2.10 4.58 -11.10
N THR A 78 0.78 4.76 -10.96
CA THR A 78 -0.23 4.01 -11.74
C THR A 78 -1.33 4.89 -12.31
N ASP A 79 -1.04 6.18 -12.53
CA ASP A 79 -2.03 7.16 -13.00
C ASP A 79 -3.16 7.39 -11.99
N TRP A 80 -4.33 7.86 -12.45
CA TRP A 80 -5.50 8.05 -11.61
C TRP A 80 -6.02 6.71 -11.08
N SER A 81 -5.63 6.39 -9.84
CA SER A 81 -5.79 5.05 -9.28
C SER A 81 -6.92 4.98 -8.26
N TRP A 82 -7.73 3.91 -8.31
CA TRP A 82 -8.94 3.82 -7.50
C TRP A 82 -8.94 2.65 -6.52
N CYS A 83 -9.03 1.43 -7.03
CA CYS A 83 -9.18 0.21 -6.24
C CYS A 83 -7.87 -0.58 -6.22
N PRO A 84 -7.15 -0.63 -5.07
CA PRO A 84 -6.10 -1.63 -4.83
C PRO A 84 -6.72 -2.97 -4.39
N LEU A 85 -6.16 -4.08 -4.87
CA LEU A 85 -6.42 -5.43 -4.36
C LEU A 85 -5.09 -6.14 -4.14
N ILE A 86 -4.84 -6.60 -2.91
CA ILE A 86 -3.66 -7.38 -2.53
C ILE A 86 -4.08 -8.84 -2.37
N ALA A 87 -3.67 -9.70 -3.29
CA ALA A 87 -4.02 -11.12 -3.31
C ALA A 87 -2.98 -11.94 -4.07
N ASP A 88 -2.85 -13.22 -3.77
CA ASP A 88 -1.98 -14.14 -4.51
C ASP A 88 -2.69 -14.58 -5.81
N PHE A 89 -2.27 -14.03 -6.96
CA PHE A 89 -2.93 -14.26 -8.25
C PHE A 89 -2.31 -15.42 -9.04
N ASP A 90 -1.11 -15.90 -8.69
CA ASP A 90 -0.46 -17.02 -9.38
C ASP A 90 -0.23 -18.28 -8.52
N ASN A 91 -0.74 -18.25 -7.29
CA ASN A 91 -0.68 -19.27 -6.26
C ASN A 91 0.74 -19.62 -5.80
N ASP A 92 1.71 -18.70 -5.91
CA ASP A 92 3.08 -18.93 -5.49
C ASP A 92 3.32 -18.74 -3.97
N GLY A 93 2.29 -18.28 -3.24
CA GLY A 93 2.31 -18.03 -1.80
C GLY A 93 2.69 -16.59 -1.43
N LEU A 94 2.98 -15.74 -2.40
CA LEU A 94 3.22 -14.31 -2.23
C LEU A 94 2.01 -13.51 -2.74
N LYS A 95 1.66 -12.44 -2.03
CA LYS A 95 0.51 -11.62 -2.44
C LYS A 95 0.96 -10.58 -3.45
N ASP A 96 0.33 -10.60 -4.61
CA ASP A 96 0.47 -9.67 -5.72
C ASP A 96 -0.44 -8.45 -5.53
N ILE A 97 -0.34 -7.47 -6.43
CA ILE A 97 -1.14 -6.24 -6.38
C ILE A 97 -1.84 -5.99 -7.72
N PHE A 98 -3.15 -5.78 -7.68
CA PHE A 98 -3.94 -5.26 -8.79
C PHE A 98 -4.45 -3.85 -8.49
N ILE A 99 -4.38 -2.94 -9.47
CA ILE A 99 -4.81 -1.55 -9.36
C ILE A 99 -5.67 -1.16 -10.56
N THR A 100 -6.90 -0.72 -10.28
CA THR A 100 -7.77 -0.09 -11.29
C THR A 100 -7.40 1.36 -11.53
N THR A 101 -7.51 1.80 -12.79
CA THR A 101 -7.14 3.15 -13.22
C THR A 101 -8.17 3.79 -14.14
N GLY A 102 -8.09 5.13 -14.23
CA GLY A 102 -8.77 5.93 -15.23
C GLY A 102 -9.57 7.08 -14.64
N TYR A 103 -9.59 8.21 -15.33
CA TYR A 103 -10.45 9.35 -15.00
C TYR A 103 -11.25 9.83 -16.21
N LEU A 104 -12.57 9.98 -16.07
CA LEU A 104 -13.46 10.13 -17.24
C LEU A 104 -13.17 11.42 -18.02
N ARG A 105 -12.75 12.48 -17.33
CA ARG A 105 -12.51 13.80 -17.93
C ARG A 105 -11.29 14.43 -17.30
N ASP A 106 -10.18 14.55 -18.03
CA ASP A 106 -8.94 15.12 -17.49
C ASP A 106 -9.09 16.65 -17.23
N TYR A 107 -9.78 17.06 -16.16
CA TYR A 107 -10.06 18.47 -15.86
C TYR A 107 -8.81 19.27 -15.46
N THR A 108 -7.77 18.58 -14.99
CA THR A 108 -6.46 19.16 -14.65
C THR A 108 -5.53 19.25 -15.85
N ASN A 109 -5.96 18.77 -17.03
CA ASN A 109 -5.15 18.80 -18.24
C ASN A 109 -4.80 20.24 -18.64
N LYS A 110 -3.51 20.56 -18.69
CA LYS A 110 -3.04 21.92 -18.98
C LYS A 110 -3.43 22.45 -20.37
N ASP A 111 -3.53 21.59 -21.37
CA ASP A 111 -4.01 21.99 -22.70
C ASP A 111 -5.50 22.37 -22.64
N PHE A 112 -6.30 21.60 -21.88
CA PHE A 112 -7.70 21.94 -21.62
C PHE A 112 -7.85 23.23 -20.81
N LEU A 113 -7.04 23.43 -19.76
CA LEU A 113 -7.08 24.66 -18.96
C LEU A 113 -6.74 25.90 -19.80
N ARG A 114 -5.78 25.80 -20.72
CA ARG A 114 -5.49 26.86 -21.69
C ARG A 114 -6.69 27.12 -22.60
N TYR A 115 -7.24 26.08 -23.22
CA TYR A 115 -8.44 26.20 -24.06
C TYR A 115 -9.60 26.86 -23.30
N TRP A 116 -9.82 26.48 -22.04
CA TRP A 116 -10.88 27.05 -21.21
C TRP A 116 -10.68 28.54 -20.97
N GLY A 117 -9.44 28.98 -20.71
CA GLY A 117 -9.09 30.40 -20.58
C GLY A 117 -9.39 31.18 -21.87
N ASP A 118 -8.92 30.67 -23.01
CA ASP A 118 -9.13 31.29 -24.32
C ASP A 118 -10.63 31.37 -24.68
N TYR A 119 -11.39 30.30 -24.41
CA TYR A 119 -12.85 30.25 -24.61
C TYR A 119 -13.59 31.29 -23.79
N LYS A 120 -13.24 31.46 -22.50
CA LYS A 120 -13.83 32.48 -21.63
C LYS A 120 -13.60 33.89 -22.17
N ILE A 121 -12.36 34.19 -22.59
CA ILE A 121 -12.01 35.50 -23.15
C ILE A 121 -12.81 35.75 -24.42
N LYS A 122 -12.86 34.78 -25.34
CA LYS A 122 -13.60 34.90 -26.60
C LYS A 122 -15.10 35.14 -26.38
N LYS A 123 -15.76 34.33 -25.55
CA LYS A 123 -17.20 34.51 -25.24
C LYS A 123 -17.50 35.87 -24.62
N ALA A 124 -16.61 36.36 -23.76
CA ALA A 124 -16.73 37.69 -23.17
C ALA A 124 -16.60 38.81 -24.22
N MET A 125 -15.65 38.69 -25.17
CA MET A 125 -15.49 39.64 -26.28
C MET A 125 -16.72 39.66 -27.20
N ASP A 126 -17.27 38.49 -27.50
CA ASP A 126 -18.43 38.32 -28.37
C ASP A 126 -19.77 38.64 -27.66
N ARG A 127 -19.73 38.93 -26.34
CA ARG A 127 -20.90 39.14 -25.47
C ARG A 127 -21.87 37.94 -25.46
N GLU A 128 -21.33 36.75 -25.62
CA GLU A 128 -22.10 35.50 -25.61
C GLU A 128 -22.02 34.83 -24.23
N PRO A 129 -23.08 34.11 -23.81
CA PRO A 129 -23.02 33.33 -22.58
C PRO A 129 -22.03 32.17 -22.72
N MET A 130 -21.32 31.89 -21.62
CA MET A 130 -20.49 30.70 -21.48
C MET A 130 -21.39 29.46 -21.37
N LEU A 131 -21.18 28.46 -22.20
CA LEU A 131 -21.95 27.21 -22.16
C LEU A 131 -21.13 26.12 -21.48
N MET A 132 -21.58 25.67 -20.30
CA MET A 132 -20.89 24.63 -19.54
C MET A 132 -20.73 23.33 -20.34
N MET A 133 -21.72 22.99 -21.19
CA MET A 133 -21.67 21.79 -22.01
C MET A 133 -20.58 21.83 -23.09
N ASP A 134 -20.21 23.00 -23.59
CA ASP A 134 -19.07 23.11 -24.53
C ASP A 134 -17.77 22.70 -23.84
N LEU A 135 -17.60 23.10 -22.58
CA LEU A 135 -16.44 22.75 -21.77
C LEU A 135 -16.39 21.27 -21.45
N VAL A 136 -17.52 20.68 -21.06
CA VAL A 136 -17.61 19.23 -20.78
C VAL A 136 -17.27 18.40 -22.01
N ARG A 137 -17.70 18.83 -23.21
CA ARG A 137 -17.39 18.14 -24.46
C ARG A 137 -15.93 18.30 -24.87
N ALA A 138 -15.32 19.45 -24.57
CA ALA A 138 -13.92 19.73 -24.88
C ALA A 138 -12.92 19.08 -23.90
N MET A 139 -13.36 18.66 -22.71
CA MET A 139 -12.49 17.96 -21.75
C MET A 139 -12.03 16.62 -22.33
N PRO A 140 -10.71 16.37 -22.41
CA PRO A 140 -10.16 15.11 -22.90
C PRO A 140 -10.62 13.90 -22.08
N VAL A 141 -10.76 12.76 -22.74
CA VAL A 141 -10.99 11.44 -22.13
C VAL A 141 -9.77 10.60 -22.48
N THR A 142 -9.10 10.03 -21.47
CA THR A 142 -7.92 9.19 -21.68
C THR A 142 -8.11 7.85 -20.98
N PRO A 143 -8.55 6.79 -21.69
CA PRO A 143 -8.61 5.44 -21.13
C PRO A 143 -7.22 4.92 -20.77
N PHE A 144 -7.10 4.16 -19.68
CA PHE A 144 -5.84 3.60 -19.20
C PHE A 144 -5.91 2.11 -18.98
N LYS A 145 -4.75 1.46 -19.04
CA LYS A 145 -4.63 0.06 -18.64
C LYS A 145 -4.64 -0.01 -17.11
N ASN A 146 -5.28 -1.04 -16.57
CA ASN A 146 -5.16 -1.38 -15.16
C ASN A 146 -3.78 -2.03 -14.93
N TYR A 147 -3.21 -1.82 -13.75
CA TYR A 147 -1.90 -2.37 -13.42
C TYR A 147 -2.09 -3.68 -12.64
N ILE A 148 -1.22 -4.65 -12.93
CA ILE A 148 -1.04 -5.83 -12.09
C ILE A 148 0.44 -6.05 -11.87
N TYR A 149 0.79 -6.39 -10.64
CA TYR A 149 2.16 -6.42 -10.14
C TYR A 149 2.41 -7.75 -9.45
N LYS A 150 3.40 -8.49 -9.93
CA LYS A 150 3.86 -9.71 -9.27
C LYS A 150 4.80 -9.38 -8.12
N ASN A 151 4.59 -9.98 -6.96
CA ASN A 151 5.50 -9.88 -5.83
C ASN A 151 6.79 -10.69 -6.10
N ASN A 152 7.95 -10.05 -5.90
CA ASN A 152 9.25 -10.68 -6.14
C ASN A 152 9.82 -11.38 -4.89
N GLY A 153 9.20 -11.19 -3.71
CA GLY A 153 9.64 -11.76 -2.44
C GLY A 153 10.77 -10.99 -1.75
N ASP A 154 11.15 -9.82 -2.27
CA ASP A 154 12.23 -8.97 -1.77
C ASP A 154 11.79 -7.52 -1.50
N LEU A 155 10.50 -7.34 -1.19
CA LEU A 155 9.81 -6.05 -1.04
C LEU A 155 9.64 -5.25 -2.34
N SER A 156 10.06 -5.80 -3.48
CA SER A 156 9.81 -5.21 -4.80
C SER A 156 8.72 -5.95 -5.56
N PHE A 157 8.14 -5.25 -6.54
CA PHE A 157 7.14 -5.80 -7.44
C PHE A 157 7.56 -5.63 -8.90
N SER A 158 7.20 -6.60 -9.73
CA SER A 158 7.36 -6.55 -11.17
C SER A 158 6.04 -6.23 -11.84
N ASN A 159 5.99 -5.20 -12.69
CA ASN A 159 4.81 -4.93 -13.52
C ASN A 159 4.58 -6.12 -14.49
N LYS A 160 3.40 -6.74 -14.40
CA LYS A 160 2.97 -7.88 -15.22
C LYS A 160 1.77 -7.58 -16.10
N GLN A 161 1.48 -6.30 -16.32
CA GLN A 161 0.37 -5.86 -17.14
C GLN A 161 0.35 -6.53 -18.52
N GLN A 162 1.51 -6.67 -19.18
CA GLN A 162 1.57 -7.31 -20.49
C GLN A 162 1.55 -8.84 -20.39
N GLU A 163 2.39 -9.43 -19.55
CA GLU A 163 2.52 -10.90 -19.46
C GLU A 163 1.28 -11.59 -18.89
N TRP A 164 0.49 -10.90 -18.07
CA TRP A 164 -0.77 -11.42 -17.50
C TRP A 164 -2.01 -10.93 -18.25
N GLY A 165 -1.84 -10.22 -19.38
CA GLY A 165 -2.93 -9.94 -20.32
C GLY A 165 -3.80 -8.70 -20.01
N PHE A 166 -3.35 -7.80 -19.15
CA PHE A 166 -4.02 -6.53 -18.82
C PHE A 166 -3.70 -5.44 -19.86
N THR A 167 -3.88 -5.74 -21.13
CA THR A 167 -3.53 -4.81 -22.23
C THR A 167 -4.66 -3.88 -22.64
N ASP A 168 -5.89 -4.15 -22.21
CA ASP A 168 -7.06 -3.34 -22.52
C ASP A 168 -7.02 -2.01 -21.78
N THR A 169 -7.28 -0.91 -22.50
CA THR A 169 -7.42 0.41 -21.91
C THR A 169 -8.89 0.70 -21.63
N ARG A 170 -9.25 0.97 -20.38
CA ARG A 170 -10.61 1.34 -19.96
C ARG A 170 -10.57 2.37 -18.85
N MET A 171 -11.75 2.62 -18.30
CA MET A 171 -12.04 3.59 -17.28
C MET A 171 -12.59 2.84 -16.06
N SER A 172 -11.69 2.25 -15.27
CA SER A 172 -12.05 1.33 -14.19
C SER A 172 -11.95 2.00 -12.81
N ASN A 173 -12.95 1.80 -11.95
CA ASN A 173 -13.00 2.44 -10.63
C ASN A 173 -13.08 1.44 -9.46
N ALA A 174 -13.71 0.30 -9.67
CA ALA A 174 -13.93 -0.72 -8.64
C ALA A 174 -13.57 -2.09 -9.20
N ALA A 175 -13.13 -2.99 -8.32
CA ALA A 175 -12.81 -4.35 -8.67
C ALA A 175 -12.91 -5.25 -7.44
N VAL A 176 -13.21 -6.53 -7.67
CA VAL A 176 -13.18 -7.57 -6.65
C VAL A 176 -12.51 -8.80 -7.21
N TYR A 177 -11.90 -9.61 -6.36
CA TYR A 177 -11.42 -10.94 -6.71
C TYR A 177 -12.30 -12.02 -6.08
N ALA A 178 -12.44 -13.14 -6.77
CA ALA A 178 -13.08 -14.36 -6.27
C ALA A 178 -12.70 -15.55 -7.16
N ASP A 179 -12.66 -16.75 -6.59
CA ASP A 179 -12.57 -18.01 -7.33
C ASP A 179 -13.98 -18.36 -7.86
N LEU A 180 -14.34 -17.85 -9.06
CA LEU A 180 -15.72 -17.87 -9.56
C LEU A 180 -16.12 -19.24 -10.10
N ASP A 181 -15.19 -19.95 -10.73
CA ASP A 181 -15.42 -21.28 -11.28
C ASP A 181 -15.01 -22.42 -10.34
N ASN A 182 -14.46 -22.09 -9.16
CA ASN A 182 -14.01 -23.02 -8.12
C ASN A 182 -12.84 -23.90 -8.56
N ASP A 183 -11.98 -23.40 -9.45
CA ASP A 183 -10.80 -24.12 -9.96
C ASP A 183 -9.52 -23.84 -9.15
N GLY A 184 -9.59 -22.92 -8.18
CA GLY A 184 -8.52 -22.71 -7.21
C GLY A 184 -7.54 -21.61 -7.60
N ASP A 185 -7.92 -20.72 -8.51
CA ASP A 185 -7.26 -19.43 -8.69
C ASP A 185 -8.27 -18.28 -8.58
N LEU A 186 -7.76 -17.06 -8.36
CA LEU A 186 -8.60 -15.88 -8.15
C LEU A 186 -8.87 -15.19 -9.47
N ASP A 187 -10.12 -15.18 -9.91
CA ASP A 187 -10.62 -14.34 -10.99
C ASP A 187 -10.79 -12.89 -10.53
N LEU A 188 -10.85 -11.97 -11.49
CA LEU A 188 -11.09 -10.55 -11.24
C LEU A 188 -12.37 -10.09 -11.93
N VAL A 189 -13.25 -9.42 -11.18
CA VAL A 189 -14.42 -8.72 -11.71
C VAL A 189 -14.16 -7.23 -11.62
N ILE A 190 -14.27 -6.51 -12.74
CA ILE A 190 -13.94 -5.09 -12.85
C ILE A 190 -15.16 -4.29 -13.27
N SER A 191 -15.42 -3.21 -12.53
CA SER A 191 -16.44 -2.22 -12.84
C SER A 191 -15.83 -1.04 -13.59
N ASN A 192 -16.50 -0.65 -14.67
CA ASN A 192 -16.08 0.46 -15.52
C ASN A 192 -17.06 1.62 -15.45
N ILE A 193 -16.58 2.83 -15.69
CA ILE A 193 -17.40 4.03 -15.78
C ILE A 193 -18.10 4.04 -17.15
N ASN A 194 -19.44 4.08 -17.12
CA ASN A 194 -20.32 4.15 -18.30
C ASN A 194 -20.17 2.97 -19.29
N GLU A 195 -19.65 1.84 -18.81
CA GLU A 195 -19.49 0.61 -19.59
C GLU A 195 -19.90 -0.61 -18.75
N GLU A 196 -20.11 -1.74 -19.40
CA GLU A 196 -20.42 -2.99 -18.72
C GLU A 196 -19.23 -3.46 -17.87
N ALA A 197 -19.55 -4.09 -16.73
CA ALA A 197 -18.57 -4.82 -15.94
C ALA A 197 -18.13 -6.07 -16.69
N PHE A 198 -16.91 -6.52 -16.44
CA PHE A 198 -16.34 -7.69 -17.11
C PHE A 198 -15.44 -8.49 -16.17
N ILE A 199 -15.07 -9.69 -16.61
CA ILE A 199 -14.32 -10.66 -15.82
C ILE A 199 -13.01 -10.99 -16.54
N TYR A 200 -11.90 -10.95 -15.80
CA TYR A 200 -10.68 -11.65 -16.19
C TYR A 200 -10.70 -13.02 -15.52
N ARG A 201 -10.81 -14.06 -16.34
CA ARG A 201 -10.67 -15.42 -15.87
C ARG A 201 -9.19 -15.73 -15.63
N ASN A 202 -8.85 -16.12 -14.42
CA ASN A 202 -7.52 -16.58 -14.08
C ASN A 202 -7.36 -18.07 -14.50
N ASN A 203 -6.13 -18.46 -14.83
CA ASN A 203 -5.83 -19.83 -15.24
C ASN A 203 -4.51 -20.31 -14.61
N ALA A 204 -4.11 -19.70 -13.50
CA ALA A 204 -2.93 -20.05 -12.73
C ALA A 204 -3.02 -21.49 -12.19
N SER A 205 -4.20 -21.95 -11.79
CA SER A 205 -4.46 -23.31 -11.29
C SER A 205 -4.04 -24.41 -12.28
N ARG A 206 -3.96 -24.08 -13.58
CA ARG A 206 -3.53 -25.01 -14.64
C ARG A 206 -2.02 -25.18 -14.73
N LYS A 207 -1.23 -24.35 -14.05
CA LYS A 207 0.23 -24.46 -14.02
C LYS A 207 0.66 -25.48 -12.95
N PRO A 208 1.69 -26.31 -13.22
CA PRO A 208 2.26 -27.16 -12.19
C PRO A 208 2.78 -26.34 -11.01
N GLY A 209 2.50 -26.78 -9.78
CA GLY A 209 2.97 -26.11 -8.58
C GLY A 209 2.19 -24.85 -8.20
N SER A 210 0.95 -24.70 -8.66
CA SER A 210 0.02 -23.65 -8.27
C SER A 210 -1.08 -24.20 -7.35
N ASN A 211 -0.69 -24.96 -6.32
CA ASN A 211 -1.65 -25.50 -5.35
C ASN A 211 -2.27 -24.37 -4.52
N TYR A 212 -3.43 -24.63 -3.93
CA TYR A 212 -4.15 -23.64 -3.13
C TYR A 212 -4.82 -24.24 -1.90
N LEU A 213 -5.27 -23.39 -0.98
CA LEU A 213 -6.22 -23.73 0.07
C LEU A 213 -7.24 -22.60 0.20
N SER A 214 -8.51 -22.92 -0.01
CA SER A 214 -9.62 -22.00 0.23
C SER A 214 -10.23 -22.30 1.60
N ILE A 215 -10.50 -21.28 2.41
CA ILE A 215 -11.02 -21.43 3.77
C ILE A 215 -12.29 -20.57 3.94
N ASP A 216 -13.39 -21.24 4.26
CA ASP A 216 -14.65 -20.62 4.66
C ASP A 216 -14.84 -20.78 6.18
N LEU A 217 -15.00 -19.65 6.88
CA LEU A 217 -15.20 -19.63 8.32
C LEU A 217 -16.67 -19.38 8.68
N ALA A 218 -17.18 -20.15 9.64
CA ALA A 218 -18.51 -19.94 10.23
C ALA A 218 -18.37 -19.66 11.73
N GLY A 219 -18.48 -18.40 12.12
CA GLY A 219 -18.39 -18.00 13.52
C GLY A 219 -19.67 -18.28 14.32
N LYS A 220 -19.58 -18.26 15.66
CA LYS A 220 -20.72 -18.58 16.55
C LYS A 220 -21.83 -17.51 16.55
N ASN A 221 -21.47 -16.28 16.93
CA ASN A 221 -22.38 -15.12 16.97
C ASN A 221 -22.10 -14.11 15.85
N ASN A 222 -20.94 -14.24 15.21
CA ASN A 222 -20.52 -13.52 14.02
C ASN A 222 -20.41 -14.56 12.91
N THR A 223 -21.51 -14.86 12.24
CA THR A 223 -21.61 -16.00 11.31
C THR A 223 -20.67 -15.86 10.11
N ALA A 224 -20.39 -14.63 9.66
CA ALA A 224 -19.39 -14.33 8.64
C ALA A 224 -17.93 -14.41 9.14
N ALA A 225 -17.74 -14.56 10.44
CA ALA A 225 -16.44 -14.59 11.11
C ALA A 225 -15.53 -13.36 10.81
N THR A 226 -16.11 -12.21 10.47
CA THR A 226 -15.37 -10.96 10.22
C THR A 226 -14.44 -10.62 11.37
N GLY A 227 -13.17 -10.31 11.06
CA GLY A 227 -12.11 -10.08 12.03
C GLY A 227 -11.41 -11.35 12.55
N ALA A 228 -11.81 -12.55 12.09
CA ALA A 228 -11.03 -13.75 12.32
C ALA A 228 -9.72 -13.70 11.54
N LYS A 229 -8.65 -14.18 12.16
CA LYS A 229 -7.29 -14.19 11.61
C LYS A 229 -6.87 -15.62 11.35
N VAL A 230 -6.33 -15.88 10.17
CA VAL A 230 -5.87 -17.21 9.77
C VAL A 230 -4.39 -17.14 9.45
N ASN A 231 -3.63 -18.00 10.12
CA ASN A 231 -2.22 -18.24 9.83
C ASN A 231 -2.09 -19.63 9.23
N LEU A 232 -1.39 -19.73 8.11
CA LEU A 232 -1.12 -20.98 7.41
C LEU A 232 0.37 -21.25 7.45
N TYR A 233 0.77 -22.39 8.00
CA TYR A 233 2.16 -22.83 8.10
C TYR A 233 2.41 -24.00 7.15
N SER A 234 3.38 -23.86 6.24
CA SER A 234 3.81 -24.94 5.35
C SER A 234 5.28 -24.81 5.01
N LYS A 235 6.10 -25.83 5.35
CA LYS A 235 7.52 -25.91 4.95
C LYS A 235 8.35 -24.66 5.29
N GLY A 236 8.08 -24.03 6.43
CA GLY A 236 8.76 -22.81 6.89
C GLY A 236 8.22 -21.51 6.30
N ILE A 237 7.26 -21.57 5.37
CA ILE A 237 6.47 -20.42 4.92
C ILE A 237 5.31 -20.24 5.89
N ASN A 238 5.05 -19.00 6.26
CA ASN A 238 3.91 -18.62 7.07
C ASN A 238 3.12 -17.53 6.36
N GLN A 239 1.85 -17.77 6.09
CA GLN A 239 0.97 -16.79 5.45
C GLN A 239 -0.11 -16.33 6.44
N TYR A 240 -0.30 -15.03 6.55
CA TYR A 240 -1.37 -14.43 7.35
C TYR A 240 -2.45 -13.81 6.48
N GLN A 241 -3.71 -14.01 6.86
CA GLN A 241 -4.84 -13.22 6.37
C GLN A 241 -5.84 -12.92 7.49
N GLU A 242 -6.42 -11.72 7.45
CA GLU A 242 -7.56 -11.35 8.27
C GLU A 242 -8.82 -11.29 7.40
N LEU A 243 -9.90 -11.90 7.89
CA LEU A 243 -11.18 -11.92 7.21
C LEU A 243 -11.85 -10.55 7.31
N ASN A 244 -11.70 -9.77 6.25
CA ASN A 244 -12.34 -8.49 6.05
C ASN A 244 -12.76 -8.35 4.58
N GLN A 245 -14.04 -8.06 4.36
CA GLN A 245 -14.63 -7.91 3.03
C GLN A 245 -14.35 -6.52 2.43
N ASN A 246 -14.13 -5.51 3.27
CA ASN A 246 -13.99 -4.12 2.84
C ASN A 246 -12.58 -3.88 2.35
N ARG A 247 -12.39 -3.95 1.04
CA ARG A 247 -11.11 -3.73 0.35
C ARG A 247 -11.32 -2.85 -0.86
N GLY A 248 -10.33 -2.03 -1.19
CA GLY A 248 -10.31 -1.30 -2.45
C GLY A 248 -11.06 0.04 -2.42
N TYR A 249 -11.83 0.32 -3.47
CA TYR A 249 -12.72 1.49 -3.60
C TYR A 249 -14.08 1.05 -4.11
N LEU A 250 -15.15 1.41 -3.40
CA LEU A 250 -16.54 1.01 -3.71
C LEU A 250 -16.68 -0.50 -4.00
N SER A 251 -15.91 -1.32 -3.28
CA SER A 251 -15.77 -2.75 -3.53
C SER A 251 -15.87 -3.53 -2.22
N ALA A 252 -16.33 -4.79 -2.31
CA ALA A 252 -16.36 -5.73 -1.20
C ALA A 252 -16.09 -7.15 -1.72
N VAL A 253 -15.10 -7.84 -1.16
CA VAL A 253 -14.68 -9.18 -1.60
C VAL A 253 -15.42 -10.29 -0.86
N SER A 254 -15.27 -11.53 -1.36
CA SER A 254 -15.80 -12.74 -0.70
C SER A 254 -15.25 -12.90 0.73
N THR A 255 -16.00 -13.59 1.60
CA THR A 255 -15.51 -14.03 2.91
C THR A 255 -14.60 -15.26 2.84
N SER A 256 -14.48 -15.89 1.66
CA SER A 256 -13.58 -17.02 1.45
C SER A 256 -12.13 -16.52 1.41
N LEU A 257 -11.29 -17.02 2.33
CA LEU A 257 -9.87 -16.72 2.34
C LEU A 257 -9.17 -17.67 1.37
N HIS A 258 -8.31 -17.13 0.51
CA HIS A 258 -7.58 -17.90 -0.51
C HIS A 258 -6.08 -17.83 -0.25
N PHE A 259 -5.43 -18.99 -0.14
CA PHE A 259 -4.00 -19.09 0.05
C PHE A 259 -3.40 -19.91 -1.10
N GLY A 260 -2.50 -19.33 -1.90
CA GLY A 260 -1.63 -20.13 -2.75
C GLY A 260 -0.60 -20.85 -1.89
N THR A 261 -0.37 -22.13 -2.17
CA THR A 261 0.59 -22.96 -1.43
C THR A 261 1.74 -23.43 -2.30
N GLY A 262 1.86 -22.90 -3.52
CA GLY A 262 2.89 -23.27 -4.48
C GLY A 262 2.92 -24.78 -4.70
N ALA A 263 4.10 -25.38 -4.54
CA ALA A 263 4.29 -26.82 -4.67
C ALA A 263 3.90 -27.64 -3.42
N ALA A 264 3.44 -27.01 -2.33
CA ALA A 264 3.06 -27.73 -1.12
C ALA A 264 1.70 -28.42 -1.28
N ALA A 265 1.72 -29.76 -1.26
CA ALA A 265 0.52 -30.61 -1.32
C ALA A 265 -0.12 -30.82 0.06
N VAL A 266 0.62 -30.59 1.14
CA VAL A 266 0.15 -30.70 2.53
C VAL A 266 0.64 -29.48 3.30
N ILE A 267 -0.29 -28.86 4.02
CA ILE A 267 -0.10 -27.75 4.93
C ILE A 267 0.11 -28.32 6.33
N ASP A 268 1.15 -27.87 7.03
CA ASP A 268 1.51 -28.38 8.35
C ASP A 268 0.42 -28.03 9.38
N SER A 269 0.01 -26.75 9.40
CA SER A 269 -1.12 -26.31 10.23
C SER A 269 -1.81 -25.05 9.73
N VAL A 270 -3.11 -24.97 10.02
CA VAL A 270 -3.96 -23.79 9.90
C VAL A 270 -4.36 -23.38 11.32
N VAL A 271 -3.98 -22.16 11.71
CA VAL A 271 -4.26 -21.60 13.03
C VAL A 271 -5.23 -20.43 12.86
N ILE A 272 -6.44 -20.61 13.40
CA ILE A 272 -7.49 -19.60 13.38
C ILE A 272 -7.50 -18.91 14.73
N THR A 273 -7.36 -17.60 14.75
CA THR A 273 -7.66 -16.76 15.92
C THR A 273 -9.00 -16.09 15.68
N TRP A 274 -10.00 -16.49 16.46
CA TRP A 274 -11.36 -15.97 16.36
C TRP A 274 -11.45 -14.55 16.95
N PRO A 275 -12.52 -13.77 16.65
CA PRO A 275 -12.69 -12.41 17.18
C PRO A 275 -12.74 -12.31 18.71
N ASP A 276 -13.03 -13.42 19.41
CA ASP A 276 -12.99 -13.51 20.88
C ASP A 276 -11.59 -13.92 21.42
N ASN A 277 -10.57 -13.87 20.57
CA ASN A 277 -9.18 -14.27 20.80
C ASN A 277 -8.95 -15.76 21.10
N LYS A 278 -9.97 -16.61 21.00
CA LYS A 278 -9.77 -18.05 21.11
C LYS A 278 -9.12 -18.59 19.84
N ARG A 279 -8.35 -19.67 19.99
CA ARG A 279 -7.66 -20.30 18.88
C ARG A 279 -8.23 -21.67 18.56
N GLN A 280 -8.17 -22.03 17.28
CA GLN A 280 -8.50 -23.35 16.76
C GLN A 280 -7.43 -23.74 15.76
N VAL A 281 -6.89 -24.96 15.91
CA VAL A 281 -5.78 -25.45 15.10
C VAL A 281 -6.22 -26.68 14.34
N ILE A 282 -5.90 -26.72 13.05
CA ILE A 282 -6.08 -27.88 12.19
C ILE A 282 -4.72 -28.23 11.63
N GLN A 283 -4.30 -29.48 11.77
CA GLN A 283 -2.98 -29.96 11.34
C GLN A 283 -3.12 -30.86 10.12
N GLN A 284 -2.04 -30.97 9.34
CA GLN A 284 -1.94 -31.90 8.21
C GLN A 284 -3.10 -31.76 7.22
N VAL A 285 -3.28 -30.54 6.71
CA VAL A 285 -4.36 -30.21 5.79
C VAL A 285 -3.88 -30.41 4.37
N ASN A 286 -4.57 -31.22 3.56
CA ASN A 286 -4.24 -31.35 2.14
C ASN A 286 -4.50 -30.03 1.41
N ALA A 287 -3.66 -29.69 0.43
CA ALA A 287 -3.95 -28.59 -0.49
C ALA A 287 -5.04 -28.98 -1.50
N ASN A 288 -5.38 -28.04 -2.37
CA ASN A 288 -6.35 -28.14 -3.47
C ASN A 288 -7.76 -28.49 -3.01
N GLN A 289 -8.21 -27.83 -1.95
CA GLN A 289 -9.56 -28.00 -1.44
C GLN A 289 -10.12 -26.71 -0.84
N ARG A 290 -11.44 -26.68 -0.70
CA ARG A 290 -12.16 -25.70 0.10
C ARG A 290 -12.53 -26.28 1.46
N LEU A 291 -11.98 -25.71 2.51
CA LEU A 291 -12.18 -26.15 3.88
C LEU A 291 -13.23 -25.27 4.57
N LYS A 292 -14.33 -25.87 5.01
CA LYS A 292 -15.36 -25.20 5.81
C LYS A 292 -15.11 -25.45 7.29
N ILE A 293 -14.92 -24.39 8.06
CA ILE A 293 -14.52 -24.48 9.47
C ILE A 293 -15.51 -23.70 10.33
N SER A 294 -16.23 -24.42 11.18
CA SER A 294 -17.10 -23.84 12.19
C SER A 294 -16.32 -23.51 13.46
N TYR A 295 -16.78 -22.49 14.18
CA TYR A 295 -16.27 -22.12 15.49
C TYR A 295 -16.37 -23.28 16.48
N GLU A 296 -15.21 -23.86 16.82
CA GLU A 296 -15.06 -24.92 17.81
C GLU A 296 -13.66 -24.87 18.48
N PRO A 297 -13.31 -23.78 19.18
CA PRO A 297 -11.99 -23.64 19.81
C PRO A 297 -11.72 -24.65 20.94
N ALA A 298 -12.73 -25.43 21.35
CA ALA A 298 -12.63 -26.49 22.37
C ALA A 298 -12.52 -27.91 21.78
N GLY A 299 -12.53 -28.07 20.45
CA GLY A 299 -12.44 -29.37 19.77
C GLY A 299 -11.04 -29.98 19.81
N LYS A 300 -10.93 -31.31 19.66
CA LYS A 300 -9.81 -32.22 20.01
C LYS A 300 -8.38 -31.94 19.46
N ASN A 301 -8.08 -30.80 18.85
CA ASN A 301 -6.72 -30.41 18.43
C ASN A 301 -6.35 -29.01 18.94
N ILE A 302 -6.42 -28.82 20.27
CA ILE A 302 -6.01 -27.58 20.93
C ILE A 302 -4.50 -27.67 21.20
N VAL A 303 -3.68 -27.02 20.38
CA VAL A 303 -2.36 -26.60 20.87
C VAL A 303 -2.62 -25.34 21.70
N GLN A 304 -2.47 -25.48 23.01
CA GLN A 304 -2.41 -24.34 23.92
C GLN A 304 -1.26 -23.45 23.41
N SER A 305 -1.55 -22.19 23.08
CA SER A 305 -0.57 -21.23 22.57
C SER A 305 0.71 -21.25 23.42
N PRO A 306 1.89 -20.93 22.86
CA PRO A 306 2.92 -20.28 23.66
C PRO A 306 2.25 -19.09 24.33
N SER A 307 2.24 -19.07 25.66
CA SER A 307 1.68 -17.98 26.44
C SER A 307 2.42 -16.69 26.11
N PHE A 308 1.84 -15.85 25.27
CA PHE A 308 2.05 -14.41 25.41
C PHE A 308 1.33 -14.03 26.70
N ILE A 309 2.10 -13.85 27.77
CA ILE A 309 1.59 -13.37 29.06
C ILE A 309 1.01 -11.98 28.82
N VAL A 310 -0.31 -11.89 28.70
CA VAL A 310 -1.06 -10.64 28.88
C VAL A 310 -1.45 -10.61 30.36
N ASN A 311 -0.67 -9.89 31.17
CA ASN A 311 -0.99 -9.68 32.59
C ASN A 311 -2.19 -8.74 32.71
N ASN A 312 -3.30 -9.26 33.25
CA ASN A 312 -4.62 -8.62 33.34
C ASN A 312 -4.75 -7.51 34.39
N ASN A 313 -3.70 -6.74 34.68
CA ASN A 313 -3.80 -5.60 35.60
C ASN A 313 -3.14 -4.35 34.99
N ASN A 314 -4.00 -3.46 34.48
CA ASN A 314 -3.75 -2.08 34.01
C ASN A 314 -2.87 -1.90 32.76
N SER A 315 -3.46 -1.20 31.78
CA SER A 315 -2.91 -0.80 30.48
C SER A 315 -2.60 -1.95 29.52
N ILE A 316 -2.88 -1.75 28.23
CA ILE A 316 -2.28 -2.53 27.16
C ILE A 316 -0.78 -2.31 27.30
N SER A 317 -0.12 -3.21 28.04
CA SER A 317 1.32 -3.34 27.97
C SER A 317 1.58 -3.94 26.60
N ILE A 318 1.87 -3.05 25.64
CA ILE A 318 2.77 -3.35 24.53
C ILE A 318 3.84 -4.28 25.12
N PRO A 319 4.06 -5.49 24.57
CA PRO A 319 4.99 -6.45 25.14
C PRO A 319 6.23 -5.68 25.59
N ALA A 320 6.52 -5.72 26.91
CA ALA A 320 7.58 -4.93 27.52
C ALA A 320 8.77 -4.99 26.57
N SER A 321 9.06 -3.84 25.94
CA SER A 321 9.81 -3.77 24.67
C SER A 321 10.87 -4.85 24.71
N ALA A 322 10.75 -5.87 23.85
CA ALA A 322 11.68 -7.00 23.82
C ALA A 322 13.07 -6.43 24.06
N LYS A 323 13.69 -6.76 25.21
CA LYS A 323 14.77 -5.99 25.84
C LYS A 323 15.66 -5.41 24.75
N THR A 324 15.41 -4.15 24.39
CA THR A 324 15.86 -3.67 23.09
C THR A 324 17.37 -3.70 23.16
N VAL A 325 18.02 -4.30 22.14
CA VAL A 325 19.49 -4.33 22.10
C VAL A 325 20.04 -2.90 22.18
N PHE A 326 19.25 -1.94 21.72
CA PHE A 326 19.48 -0.51 21.86
C PHE A 326 18.52 0.09 22.90
N GLU A 327 19.06 0.76 23.91
CA GLU A 327 18.30 1.73 24.69
C GLU A 327 18.52 3.14 24.13
N LYS A 328 17.48 3.97 24.15
CA LYS A 328 17.63 5.37 23.76
C LYS A 328 18.50 6.07 24.81
N SER A 329 19.79 6.25 24.53
CA SER A 329 20.63 7.13 25.31
C SER A 329 20.14 8.57 25.13
N GLY A 330 20.17 9.35 26.22
CA GLY A 330 20.10 10.80 26.08
C GLY A 330 21.30 11.22 25.23
N GLY A 331 21.04 11.78 24.04
CA GLY A 331 22.10 12.13 23.11
C GLY A 331 23.14 13.03 23.81
N PRO A 332 24.45 12.79 23.62
CA PRO A 332 25.49 13.60 24.26
C PRO A 332 25.48 15.07 23.80
N ILE A 333 24.79 15.34 22.69
CA ILE A 333 24.73 16.64 22.04
C ILE A 333 23.37 17.30 22.34
N VAL A 334 23.38 18.42 23.05
CA VAL A 334 22.19 19.25 23.35
C VAL A 334 21.89 20.25 22.23
N TYR A 335 22.66 20.21 21.13
CA TYR A 335 22.42 21.07 19.97
C TYR A 335 21.15 20.68 19.22
N LYS A 336 20.30 21.67 18.97
CA LYS A 336 19.16 21.60 18.06
C LYS A 336 19.39 22.61 16.95
N HIS A 337 19.53 22.12 15.72
CA HIS A 337 19.63 23.02 14.58
C HIS A 337 18.35 23.85 14.42
N ASN A 338 18.52 25.15 14.18
CA ASN A 338 17.42 26.01 13.78
C ASN A 338 17.48 26.14 12.26
N ASP A 339 16.60 25.41 11.58
CA ASP A 339 16.47 25.47 10.12
C ASP A 339 16.42 26.91 9.61
N LEU A 340 17.14 27.19 8.53
CA LEU A 340 16.99 28.44 7.80
C LEU A 340 15.57 28.51 7.21
N SER A 341 14.92 29.66 7.38
CA SER A 341 13.59 29.94 6.82
C SER A 341 13.63 30.30 5.34
N GLU A 342 14.81 30.32 4.72
CA GLU A 342 15.00 30.68 3.33
C GLU A 342 14.35 29.64 2.41
N ASN A 343 13.67 30.14 1.39
CA ASN A 343 13.09 29.33 0.32
C ASN A 343 13.91 29.57 -0.94
N ASP A 344 14.94 28.75 -1.16
CA ASP A 344 15.82 28.91 -2.31
C ASP A 344 15.06 28.78 -3.64
N PHE A 345 13.96 28.01 -3.67
CA PHE A 345 13.12 27.85 -4.86
C PHE A 345 12.48 29.17 -5.32
N LYS A 346 12.31 30.17 -4.43
CA LYS A 346 11.88 31.52 -4.83
C LYS A 346 12.94 32.29 -5.62
N ARG A 347 14.21 31.97 -5.39
CA ARG A 347 15.34 32.59 -6.10
C ARG A 347 15.67 31.85 -7.40
N GLN A 348 15.66 30.51 -7.34
CA GLN A 348 15.98 29.64 -8.47
C GLN A 348 14.96 28.48 -8.54
N PRO A 349 13.83 28.65 -9.26
CA PRO A 349 12.73 27.69 -9.25
C PRO A 349 13.05 26.29 -9.78
N LEU A 350 14.15 26.13 -10.53
CA LEU A 350 14.53 24.87 -11.17
C LEU A 350 15.51 24.03 -10.33
N MET A 351 15.79 24.42 -9.09
CA MET A 351 16.64 23.59 -8.22
C MET A 351 15.93 22.31 -7.79
N LEU A 352 16.73 21.25 -7.63
CA LEU A 352 16.26 19.96 -7.14
C LEU A 352 16.14 19.91 -5.61
N PHE A 353 16.92 20.73 -4.90
CA PHE A 353 16.93 20.84 -3.43
C PHE A 353 17.40 22.23 -2.99
N MET A 354 17.11 22.62 -1.75
CA MET A 354 17.54 23.88 -1.16
C MET A 354 18.96 23.75 -0.60
N TYR A 355 19.92 24.48 -1.16
CA TYR A 355 21.30 24.52 -0.68
C TYR A 355 21.44 25.24 0.65
N SER A 356 20.53 26.17 0.96
CA SER A 356 20.47 26.80 2.29
C SER A 356 20.13 25.82 3.41
N LYS A 357 19.65 24.60 3.09
CA LYS A 357 19.27 23.57 4.06
C LYS A 357 20.21 22.35 4.08
N THR A 358 21.42 22.44 3.53
CA THR A 358 22.34 21.29 3.49
C THR A 358 23.20 21.13 4.75
N GLY A 359 22.99 21.95 5.77
CA GLY A 359 23.65 21.84 7.07
C GLY A 359 22.66 21.52 8.19
N PRO A 360 23.14 21.10 9.37
CA PRO A 360 24.54 20.86 9.70
C PRO A 360 25.06 19.53 9.15
N VAL A 361 26.36 19.46 8.85
CA VAL A 361 27.04 18.23 8.45
C VAL A 361 27.78 17.66 9.66
N ILE A 362 27.75 16.35 9.83
CA ILE A 362 28.50 15.65 10.88
C ILE A 362 29.78 15.06 10.27
N ALA A 363 30.91 15.31 10.91
CA ALA A 363 32.16 14.59 10.70
C ALA A 363 32.54 13.85 12.00
N LYS A 364 33.36 12.80 11.90
CA LYS A 364 33.90 12.11 13.07
C LYS A 364 35.40 11.84 12.93
N GLY A 365 36.10 11.79 14.05
CA GLY A 365 37.51 11.41 14.14
C GLY A 365 38.05 11.65 15.54
N ASP A 366 39.17 11.02 15.87
CA ASP A 366 39.88 11.18 17.15
C ASP A 366 40.72 12.47 17.11
N ILE A 367 40.14 13.58 17.56
CA ILE A 367 40.74 14.93 17.47
C ILE A 367 41.71 15.16 18.63
N ASP A 368 41.41 14.62 19.81
CA ASP A 368 42.25 14.78 21.01
C ASP A 368 43.24 13.61 21.25
N ASN A 369 43.18 12.59 20.38
CA ASN A 369 44.08 11.44 20.34
C ASN A 369 43.96 10.56 21.61
N ASP A 370 42.75 10.47 22.18
CA ASP A 370 42.41 9.60 23.33
C ASP A 370 42.00 8.18 22.92
N GLY A 371 41.86 7.93 21.62
CA GLY A 371 41.46 6.65 21.04
C GLY A 371 39.94 6.48 20.86
N LEU A 372 39.14 7.53 21.09
CA LEU A 372 37.71 7.58 20.86
C LEU A 372 37.37 8.45 19.63
N ASP A 373 36.26 8.16 18.95
CA ASP A 373 35.76 9.02 17.87
C ASP A 373 35.08 10.26 18.50
N ASP A 374 35.64 11.46 18.25
CA ASP A 374 34.92 12.72 18.45
C ASP A 374 33.97 12.97 17.29
N PHE A 375 32.93 13.78 17.52
CA PHE A 375 32.01 14.23 16.49
C PHE A 375 32.09 15.74 16.33
N TYR A 376 32.27 16.21 15.11
CA TYR A 376 32.13 17.62 14.79
C TYR A 376 30.83 17.85 14.04
N LEU A 377 29.98 18.72 14.57
CA LEU A 377 28.78 19.20 13.91
C LEU A 377 29.05 20.58 13.34
N SER A 378 28.99 20.73 12.01
CA SER A 378 29.16 22.04 11.40
C SER A 378 28.07 23.00 11.87
N GLY A 379 28.41 24.29 11.97
CA GLY A 379 27.39 25.33 12.09
C GLY A 379 26.65 25.54 10.76
N ASP A 380 25.80 26.56 10.73
CA ASP A 380 25.17 27.06 9.51
C ASP A 380 25.74 28.44 9.12
N MET A 381 25.12 29.11 8.13
CA MET A 381 25.56 30.46 7.68
C MET A 381 25.61 31.50 8.83
N LYS A 382 24.83 31.30 9.90
CA LYS A 382 24.63 32.22 11.02
C LYS A 382 25.19 31.69 12.35
N THR A 383 25.61 30.43 12.44
CA THR A 383 26.06 29.80 13.69
C THR A 383 27.42 29.11 13.53
N GLY A 384 28.24 29.11 14.59
CA GLY A 384 29.48 28.33 14.64
C GLY A 384 29.19 26.83 14.84
N GLY A 385 30.14 25.97 14.45
CA GLY A 385 30.04 24.53 14.69
C GLY A 385 30.25 24.14 16.15
N TYR A 386 29.84 22.91 16.47
CA TYR A 386 29.94 22.29 17.78
C TYR A 386 30.89 21.10 17.68
N VAL A 387 31.81 20.98 18.63
CA VAL A 387 32.62 19.78 18.87
C VAL A 387 31.98 19.06 20.05
#